data_AF-A0A093RW36-F1
#
_entry.id   AF-A0A093RW36-F1
#
_cell.length_a   1.000
_cell.length_b   1.000
_cell.length_c   1.000
_cell.angle_alpha   90.00
_cell.angle_beta   90.00
_cell.angle_gamma   90.00
#
_symmetry.space_group_name_H-M   'P 1'
#
loop_
_entity.id
_entity.type
_entity.pdbx_description
1 polymer ?
#
loop_
_entity_poly.entity_id
_entity_poly.type
_entity_poly.pdbx_seq_one_letter_code
_entity_poly.pdbx_strand_id
1 'polypeptide(L)'
;TLDLTRRETPCFVKFSEMERMANMQAEINEIKLKTEMMQLENETADITHVFYLGKKYEILQDMNSHLEAVLKEKRALRKRLIKPRYQESLPIEATFHKCIVELLTDAVTFTEKLESHLQSLRSIPQVPNMMKNMDTALTKTEVFVMELEELTEQILKWRELQKEVYSDSLRNRAELDFGLYLT
;
A
#
# COMPACT_ATOMS: atom_id res chain seq x y z
N THR A 1 -27.62 118.11 45.75
CA THR A 1 -26.70 117.52 44.76
C THR A 1 -25.38 117.28 45.44
N LEU A 2 -25.10 116.03 45.84
CA LEU A 2 -23.81 115.64 46.40
C LEU A 2 -23.30 114.48 45.56
N ASP A 3 -22.49 114.83 44.56
CA ASP A 3 -21.75 113.90 43.72
C ASP A 3 -20.57 113.37 44.53
N LEU A 4 -20.82 112.31 45.29
CA LEU A 4 -19.79 111.56 46.00
C LEU A 4 -19.05 110.72 44.97
N THR A 5 -17.95 111.26 44.44
CA THR A 5 -16.95 110.51 43.70
C THR A 5 -16.49 109.32 44.54
N ARG A 6 -17.11 108.16 44.27
CA ARG A 6 -16.86 106.87 44.92
C ARG A 6 -15.46 106.39 44.53
N ARG A 7 -14.43 106.90 45.20
CA ARG A 7 -13.11 106.26 45.19
C ARG A 7 -13.26 104.94 45.92
N GLU A 8 -13.27 103.84 45.17
CA GLU A 8 -13.21 102.50 45.74
C GLU A 8 -11.95 102.40 46.60
N THR A 9 -12.14 102.14 47.89
CA THR A 9 -11.04 101.97 48.84
C THR A 9 -10.15 100.81 48.38
N PRO A 10 -8.81 100.94 48.36
CA PRO A 10 -7.88 99.94 47.80
C PRO A 10 -8.04 98.50 48.33
N CYS A 11 -8.71 98.33 49.47
CA CYS A 11 -9.05 97.05 50.07
C CYS A 11 -10.11 96.27 49.27
N PHE A 12 -11.13 96.94 48.71
CA PHE A 12 -12.23 96.28 47.98
C PHE A 12 -11.80 95.73 46.63
N VAL A 13 -10.85 96.39 45.96
CA VAL A 13 -10.25 95.87 44.72
C VAL A 13 -9.55 94.54 44.97
N LYS A 14 -8.79 94.43 46.07
CA LYS A 14 -8.13 93.17 46.48
C LYS A 14 -9.12 92.05 46.81
N PHE A 15 -10.26 92.37 47.43
CA PHE A 15 -11.32 91.38 47.67
C PHE A 15 -11.95 90.88 46.37
N SER A 16 -12.23 91.78 45.42
CA SER A 16 -12.76 91.39 44.11
C SER A 16 -11.77 90.52 43.32
N GLU A 17 -10.47 90.83 43.38
CA GLU A 17 -9.43 89.99 42.79
C GLU A 17 -9.35 88.61 43.44
N MET A 18 -9.45 88.54 44.78
CA MET A 18 -9.47 87.29 45.53
C MET A 18 -10.71 86.43 45.19
N GLU A 19 -11.88 87.04 45.09
CA GLU A 19 -13.11 86.38 44.65
C GLU A 19 -12.98 85.84 43.22
N ARG A 20 -12.40 86.62 42.30
CA ARG A 20 -12.14 86.19 40.93
C ARG A 20 -11.17 85.00 40.87
N MET A 21 -10.10 85.02 41.67
CA MET A 21 -9.16 83.90 41.76
C MET A 21 -9.83 82.64 42.34
N ALA A 22 -10.67 82.80 43.36
CA ALA A 22 -11.43 81.68 43.94
C ALA A 22 -12.39 81.06 42.91
N ASN A 23 -13.09 81.89 42.14
CA ASN A 23 -13.99 81.44 41.07
C ASN A 23 -13.22 80.71 39.95
N MET A 24 -12.09 81.26 39.49
CA MET A 24 -11.22 80.59 38.51
C MET A 24 -10.70 79.24 39.03
N GLN A 25 -10.33 79.17 40.31
CA GLN A 25 -9.86 77.91 40.91
C GLN A 25 -10.97 76.86 40.99
N ALA A 26 -12.21 77.29 41.27
CA ALA A 26 -13.37 76.40 41.25
C ALA A 26 -13.62 75.84 39.84
N GLU A 27 -13.54 76.68 38.81
CA GLU A 27 -13.68 76.28 37.41
C GLU A 27 -12.58 75.29 36.98
N ILE A 28 -11.32 75.55 37.36
CA ILE A 28 -10.20 74.61 37.11
C ILE A 28 -10.47 73.25 37.75
N ASN A 29 -10.93 73.24 39.00
CA ASN A 29 -11.23 71.99 39.71
C ASN A 29 -12.39 71.23 39.05
N GLU A 30 -13.43 71.94 38.60
CA GLU A 30 -14.56 71.35 37.87
C GLU A 30 -14.10 70.69 36.55
N ILE A 31 -13.30 71.41 35.75
CA ILE A 31 -12.75 70.88 34.50
C ILE A 31 -11.85 69.67 34.76
N LYS A 32 -11.05 69.72 35.83
CA LYS A 32 -10.18 68.60 36.22
C LYS A 32 -11.00 67.36 36.56
N LEU A 33 -12.03 67.49 37.39
CA LEU A 33 -12.92 66.37 37.75
C LEU A 33 -13.63 65.79 36.52
N LYS A 34 -14.11 66.65 35.62
CA LYS A 34 -14.73 66.20 34.36
C LYS A 34 -13.75 65.43 33.48
N THR A 35 -12.50 65.87 33.43
CA THR A 35 -11.43 65.19 32.68
C THR A 35 -11.13 63.81 33.28
N GLU A 36 -11.00 63.72 34.61
CA GLU A 36 -10.80 62.45 35.31
C GLU A 36 -11.97 61.48 35.10
N MET A 37 -13.21 61.99 35.10
CA MET A 37 -14.41 61.18 34.83
C MET A 37 -14.40 60.61 33.42
N MET A 38 -14.12 61.44 32.39
CA MET A 38 -14.02 60.98 31.00
C MET A 38 -12.89 59.98 30.80
N GLN A 39 -11.76 60.17 31.49
CA GLN A 39 -10.66 59.22 31.45
C GLN A 39 -11.08 57.87 32.04
N LEU A 40 -11.74 57.87 33.20
CA LEU A 40 -12.24 56.65 33.84
C LEU A 40 -13.27 55.93 32.96
N GLU A 41 -14.20 56.66 32.34
CA GLU A 41 -15.17 56.11 31.39
C GLU A 41 -14.47 55.43 30.21
N ASN A 42 -13.42 56.06 29.65
CA ASN A 42 -12.66 55.49 28.54
C ASN A 42 -11.84 54.26 28.96
N GLU A 43 -11.18 54.31 30.13
CA GLU A 43 -10.39 53.19 30.68
C GLU A 43 -11.26 51.96 31.01
N THR A 44 -12.53 52.18 31.36
CA THR A 44 -13.48 51.10 31.70
C THR A 44 -14.43 50.73 30.57
N ALA A 45 -14.39 51.43 29.42
CA ALA A 45 -15.33 51.26 28.32
C ALA A 45 -15.34 49.82 27.78
N ASP A 46 -14.21 49.11 27.82
CA ASP A 46 -14.11 47.75 27.29
C ASP A 46 -14.92 46.71 28.10
N ILE A 47 -15.27 47.03 29.35
CA ILE A 47 -16.08 46.19 30.25
C ILE A 47 -17.43 46.80 30.63
N THR A 48 -17.63 48.11 30.45
CA THR A 48 -18.90 48.79 30.78
C THR A 48 -19.74 49.10 29.54
N HIS A 49 -19.11 49.39 28.40
CA HIS A 49 -19.81 49.91 27.25
C HIS A 49 -20.33 48.78 26.34
N VAL A 50 -21.62 48.86 26.01
CA VAL A 50 -22.37 47.83 25.28
C VAL A 50 -21.73 47.47 23.94
N PHE A 51 -21.13 48.44 23.23
CA PHE A 51 -20.45 48.18 21.97
C PHE A 51 -19.27 47.20 22.11
N TYR A 52 -18.36 47.43 23.06
CA TYR A 52 -17.18 46.57 23.24
C TYR A 52 -17.57 45.22 23.83
N LEU A 53 -18.55 45.20 24.75
CA LEU A 53 -19.13 43.97 25.28
C LEU A 53 -19.80 43.14 24.18
N GLY A 54 -20.56 43.77 23.29
CA GLY A 54 -21.19 43.12 22.15
C GLY A 54 -20.17 42.48 21.22
N LYS A 55 -19.07 43.18 20.92
CA LYS A 55 -17.96 42.63 20.13
C LYS A 55 -17.28 41.43 20.82
N LYS A 56 -17.02 41.51 22.12
CA LYS A 56 -16.49 40.39 22.91
C LYS A 56 -17.46 39.19 22.91
N TYR A 57 -18.76 39.46 23.02
CA TYR A 57 -19.81 38.44 22.97
C TYR A 57 -19.88 37.76 21.61
N GLU A 58 -19.85 38.51 20.51
CA GLU A 58 -19.85 37.96 19.13
C GLU A 58 -18.69 36.98 18.94
N ILE A 59 -17.47 37.36 19.35
CA ILE A 59 -16.28 36.50 19.24
C ILE A 59 -16.44 35.23 20.07
N LEU A 60 -16.94 35.35 21.31
CA LEU A 60 -17.13 34.21 22.19
C LEU A 60 -18.22 33.25 21.67
N GLN A 61 -19.30 33.81 21.13
CA GLN A 61 -20.40 33.06 20.53
C GLN A 61 -19.94 32.29 19.29
N ASP A 62 -19.11 32.92 18.45
CA ASP A 62 -18.50 32.29 17.27
C ASP A 62 -17.60 31.12 17.68
N MET A 63 -16.70 31.34 18.64
CA MET A 63 -15.83 30.28 19.18
C MET A 63 -16.64 29.12 19.76
N ASN A 64 -17.70 29.41 20.52
CA ASN A 64 -18.56 28.38 21.08
C ASN A 64 -19.27 27.56 19.98
N SER A 65 -19.76 28.23 18.93
CA SER A 65 -20.39 27.58 17.78
C SER A 65 -19.40 26.64 17.06
N HIS A 66 -18.16 27.07 16.88
CA HIS A 66 -17.10 26.24 16.34
C HIS A 66 -16.79 25.01 17.21
N LEU A 67 -16.70 25.19 18.54
CA LEU A 67 -16.48 24.08 19.48
C LEU A 67 -17.62 23.06 19.44
N GLU A 68 -18.87 23.50 19.39
CA GLU A 68 -20.03 22.62 19.25
C GLU A 68 -20.00 21.80 17.96
N ALA A 69 -19.62 22.42 16.84
CA ALA A 69 -19.45 21.74 15.56
C ALA A 69 -18.37 20.66 15.64
N VAL A 70 -17.20 20.97 16.21
CA VAL A 70 -16.10 20.01 16.42
C VAL A 70 -16.54 18.84 17.29
N LEU A 71 -17.28 19.10 18.38
CA LEU A 71 -17.79 18.04 19.27
C LEU A 71 -18.81 17.14 18.56
N LYS A 72 -19.66 17.71 17.70
CA LYS A 72 -20.62 16.94 16.89
C LYS A 72 -19.90 16.01 15.92
N GLU A 73 -18.90 16.51 15.20
CA GLU A 73 -18.09 15.70 14.29
C GLU A 73 -17.29 14.62 15.01
N LYS A 74 -16.66 14.95 16.15
CA LYS A 74 -15.97 13.95 16.99
C LYS A 74 -16.90 12.81 17.40
N ARG A 75 -18.15 13.12 17.80
CA ARG A 75 -19.16 12.10 18.13
C ARG A 75 -19.55 11.27 16.90
N ALA A 76 -19.75 11.91 15.74
CA ALA A 76 -20.08 11.22 14.49
C ALA A 76 -18.96 10.28 14.04
N LEU A 77 -17.71 10.74 14.11
CA LEU A 77 -16.53 9.94 13.81
C LEU A 77 -16.42 8.74 14.75
N ARG A 78 -16.59 8.95 16.06
CA ARG A 78 -16.58 7.84 17.03
C ARG A 78 -17.64 6.80 16.71
N LYS A 79 -18.86 7.22 16.33
CA LYS A 79 -19.92 6.28 15.90
C LYS A 79 -19.51 5.50 14.65
N ARG A 80 -18.88 6.14 13.67
CA ARG A 80 -18.39 5.50 12.44
C ARG A 80 -17.25 4.51 12.72
N LEU A 81 -16.36 4.83 13.65
CA LEU A 81 -15.23 3.97 14.02
C LEU A 81 -15.66 2.76 14.87
N ILE A 82 -16.64 2.94 15.76
CA ILE A 82 -17.21 1.85 16.56
C ILE A 82 -18.06 0.92 15.69
N LYS A 83 -18.74 1.45 14.66
CA LYS A 83 -19.48 0.62 13.72
C LYS A 83 -18.48 -0.34 13.05
N PRO A 84 -18.57 -1.66 13.29
CA PRO A 84 -17.71 -2.61 12.61
C PRO A 84 -17.89 -2.40 11.12
N ARG A 85 -16.81 -2.48 10.33
CA ARG A 85 -16.89 -2.55 8.87
C ARG A 85 -17.57 -3.87 8.48
N TYR A 86 -18.88 -3.95 8.68
CA TYR A 86 -19.75 -5.10 8.44
C TYR A 86 -19.89 -5.44 6.94
N GLN A 87 -19.10 -4.78 6.09
CA GLN A 87 -19.27 -4.74 4.65
C GLN A 87 -18.06 -5.34 3.90
N GLU A 88 -16.94 -5.63 4.58
CA GLU A 88 -15.77 -6.28 3.96
C GLU A 88 -15.65 -7.77 4.34
N SER A 89 -16.26 -8.21 5.44
CA SER A 89 -16.44 -9.63 5.75
C SER A 89 -17.80 -9.83 6.41
N LEU A 90 -18.56 -10.82 5.95
CA LEU A 90 -19.67 -11.33 6.75
C LEU A 90 -19.06 -11.78 8.09
N PRO A 91 -19.56 -11.30 9.24
CA PRO A 91 -19.13 -11.83 10.51
C PRO A 91 -19.63 -13.25 10.60
N ILE A 92 -18.75 -14.19 10.28
CA ILE A 92 -18.93 -15.57 10.68
C ILE A 92 -18.87 -15.54 12.20
N GLU A 93 -19.92 -16.00 12.85
CA GLU A 93 -19.95 -16.15 14.30
C GLU A 93 -18.77 -17.04 14.73
N ALA A 94 -18.09 -16.68 15.83
CA ALA A 94 -16.88 -17.37 16.28
C ALA A 94 -17.10 -18.89 16.47
N THR A 95 -18.35 -19.29 16.77
CA THR A 95 -18.80 -20.69 16.87
C THR A 95 -18.61 -21.48 15.57
N PHE A 96 -18.71 -20.85 14.40
CA PHE A 96 -18.59 -21.50 13.09
C PHE A 96 -17.18 -21.44 12.50
N HIS A 97 -16.23 -20.72 13.12
CA HIS A 97 -14.87 -20.56 12.57
C HIS A 97 -14.18 -21.90 12.38
N LYS A 98 -14.24 -22.78 13.39
CA LYS A 98 -13.63 -24.12 13.32
C LYS A 98 -14.21 -24.92 12.15
N CYS A 99 -15.53 -24.99 12.05
CA CYS A 99 -16.22 -25.73 11.00
C CYS A 99 -15.90 -25.20 9.60
N ILE A 100 -15.82 -23.87 9.44
CA ILE A 100 -15.49 -23.27 8.14
C ILE A 100 -14.03 -23.51 7.76
N VAL A 101 -13.10 -23.43 8.70
CA VAL A 101 -11.69 -23.75 8.44
C VAL A 101 -11.51 -25.21 8.03
N GLU A 102 -12.18 -26.13 8.72
CA GLU A 102 -12.18 -27.56 8.38
C GLU A 102 -12.77 -27.78 6.98
N LEU A 103 -13.95 -27.22 6.70
CA LEU A 103 -14.60 -27.32 5.38
C LEU A 103 -13.74 -26.76 4.24
N LEU A 104 -13.10 -25.61 4.44
CA LEU A 104 -12.22 -25.00 3.44
C LEU A 104 -10.97 -25.86 3.21
N THR A 105 -10.42 -26.44 4.27
CA THR A 105 -9.27 -27.35 4.18
C THR A 105 -9.65 -28.61 3.41
N ASP A 106 -10.82 -29.19 3.70
CA ASP A 106 -11.35 -30.35 2.98
C ASP A 106 -11.61 -30.03 1.51
N ALA A 107 -12.16 -28.84 1.20
CA ALA A 107 -12.38 -28.41 -0.18
C ALA A 107 -11.09 -28.26 -0.97
N VAL A 108 -10.04 -27.69 -0.35
CA VAL A 108 -8.70 -27.58 -0.99
C VAL A 108 -8.11 -28.95 -1.26
N THR A 109 -8.08 -29.83 -0.25
CA THR A 109 -7.51 -31.18 -0.41
C THR A 109 -8.29 -32.03 -1.40
N PHE A 110 -9.62 -31.88 -1.46
CA PHE A 110 -10.46 -32.51 -2.47
C PHE A 110 -10.10 -32.03 -3.88
N THR A 111 -9.94 -30.71 -4.06
CA THR A 111 -9.60 -30.11 -5.36
C THR A 111 -8.23 -30.59 -5.84
N GLU A 112 -7.23 -30.64 -4.96
CA GLU A 112 -5.90 -31.17 -5.27
C GLU A 112 -5.95 -32.64 -5.72
N LYS A 113 -6.70 -33.48 -4.99
CA LYS A 113 -6.88 -34.90 -5.36
C LYS A 113 -7.59 -35.04 -6.71
N LEU A 114 -8.65 -34.27 -6.94
CA LEU A 114 -9.38 -34.29 -8.20
C LEU A 114 -8.48 -33.93 -9.38
N GLU A 115 -7.68 -32.88 -9.26
CA GLU A 115 -6.74 -32.45 -10.30
C GLU A 115 -5.71 -33.55 -10.60
N SER A 116 -5.12 -34.18 -9.57
CA SER A 116 -4.17 -35.28 -9.78
C SER A 116 -4.80 -36.49 -10.50
N HIS A 117 -6.05 -36.83 -10.19
CA HIS A 117 -6.77 -37.89 -10.88
C HIS A 117 -7.07 -37.54 -12.33
N LEU A 118 -7.47 -36.29 -12.62
CA LEU A 118 -7.69 -35.83 -13.99
C LEU A 118 -6.40 -35.85 -14.81
N GLN A 119 -5.27 -35.46 -14.22
CA GLN A 119 -3.96 -35.55 -14.86
C GLN A 119 -3.59 -37.00 -15.19
N SER A 120 -3.85 -37.94 -14.28
CA SER A 120 -3.65 -39.37 -14.53
C SER A 120 -4.55 -39.88 -15.66
N LEU A 121 -5.83 -39.51 -15.68
CA LEU A 121 -6.73 -39.90 -16.78
C LEU A 121 -6.29 -39.34 -18.13
N ARG A 122 -5.70 -38.13 -18.14
CA ARG A 122 -5.20 -37.49 -19.38
C ARG A 122 -3.92 -38.13 -19.91
N SER A 123 -3.13 -38.81 -19.06
CA SER A 123 -1.91 -39.52 -19.51
C SER A 123 -2.20 -40.93 -20.06
N ILE A 124 -3.30 -41.57 -19.68
CA ILE A 124 -3.69 -42.91 -20.18
C ILE A 124 -3.77 -42.98 -21.73
N PRO A 125 -4.41 -42.03 -22.44
CA PRO A 125 -4.46 -42.05 -23.91
C PRO A 125 -3.09 -41.88 -24.59
N GLN A 126 -2.05 -41.44 -23.85
CA GLN A 126 -0.69 -41.34 -24.39
C GLN A 126 0.03 -42.70 -24.39
N VAL A 127 -0.41 -43.65 -23.55
CA VAL A 127 0.21 -44.98 -23.44
C VAL A 127 0.12 -45.77 -24.75
N PRO A 128 -1.03 -45.84 -25.46
CA PRO A 128 -1.10 -46.52 -26.76
C PRO A 128 -0.18 -45.89 -27.83
N ASN A 129 -0.06 -44.57 -27.85
CA ASN A 129 0.84 -43.87 -28.78
C ASN A 129 2.31 -44.19 -28.48
N MET A 130 2.67 -44.23 -27.19
CA MET A 130 4.00 -44.60 -26.73
C MET A 130 4.32 -46.06 -27.07
N MET A 131 3.36 -46.97 -26.88
CA MET A 131 3.46 -48.38 -27.25
C MET A 131 3.67 -48.57 -28.76
N LYS A 132 2.89 -47.87 -29.59
CA LYS A 132 3.05 -47.91 -31.06
C LYS A 132 4.44 -47.42 -31.51
N ASN A 133 4.98 -46.39 -30.85
CA ASN A 133 6.33 -45.90 -31.13
C ASN A 133 7.39 -46.94 -30.73
N MET A 134 7.20 -47.64 -29.60
CA MET A 134 8.07 -48.74 -29.19
C MET A 134 8.00 -49.93 -30.15
N ASP A 135 6.82 -50.34 -30.61
CA ASP A 135 6.66 -51.41 -31.61
C ASP A 135 7.37 -51.05 -32.93
N THR A 136 7.27 -49.79 -33.34
CA THR A 136 7.97 -49.28 -34.52
C THR A 136 9.50 -49.28 -34.34
N ALA A 137 9.99 -48.98 -33.13
CA ALA A 137 11.41 -49.05 -32.84
C ALA A 137 11.89 -50.52 -32.82
N LEU A 138 11.12 -51.42 -32.21
CA LEU A 138 11.43 -52.85 -32.13
C LEU A 138 11.53 -53.47 -33.52
N THR A 139 10.54 -53.25 -34.38
CA THR A 139 10.54 -53.74 -35.77
C THR A 139 11.73 -53.23 -36.58
N LYS A 140 12.14 -51.96 -36.39
CA LYS A 140 13.37 -51.44 -37.01
C LYS A 140 14.63 -52.14 -36.49
N THR A 141 14.70 -52.39 -35.19
CA THR A 141 15.82 -53.12 -34.59
C THR A 141 15.90 -54.56 -35.10
N GLU A 142 14.76 -55.25 -35.22
CA GLU A 142 14.70 -56.59 -35.81
C GLU A 142 15.24 -56.62 -37.25
N VAL A 143 14.86 -55.63 -38.07
CA VAL A 143 15.42 -55.48 -39.43
C VAL A 143 16.94 -55.29 -39.40
N PHE A 144 17.46 -54.41 -38.54
CA PHE A 144 18.90 -54.23 -38.42
C PHE A 144 19.63 -55.50 -37.95
N VAL A 145 19.01 -56.29 -37.07
CA VAL A 145 19.58 -57.58 -36.65
C VAL A 145 19.67 -58.55 -37.83
N MET A 146 18.61 -58.66 -38.64
CA MET A 146 18.65 -59.51 -39.85
C MET A 146 19.72 -59.04 -40.85
N GLU A 147 19.86 -57.73 -41.06
CA GLU A 147 20.92 -57.17 -41.93
C GLU A 147 22.33 -57.46 -41.38
N LEU A 148 22.52 -57.41 -40.06
CA LEU A 148 23.78 -57.76 -39.41
C LEU A 148 24.09 -59.26 -39.52
N GLU A 149 23.09 -60.12 -39.38
CA GLU A 149 23.23 -61.57 -39.57
C GLU A 149 23.66 -61.89 -41.00
N GLU A 150 22.99 -61.31 -42.01
CA GLU A 150 23.34 -61.48 -43.42
C GLU A 150 24.75 -60.96 -43.73
N LEU A 151 25.12 -59.79 -43.21
CA LEU A 151 26.47 -59.25 -43.37
C LEU A 151 27.52 -60.17 -42.74
N THR A 152 27.22 -60.75 -41.58
CA THR A 152 28.12 -61.69 -40.89
C THR A 152 28.31 -62.96 -41.71
N GLU A 153 27.23 -63.50 -42.29
CA GLU A 153 27.28 -64.66 -43.17
C GLU A 153 28.11 -64.39 -44.44
N GLN A 154 27.95 -63.21 -45.05
CA GLN A 154 28.77 -62.79 -46.19
C GLN A 154 30.26 -62.71 -45.81
N ILE A 155 30.59 -62.13 -44.65
CA ILE A 155 31.98 -62.07 -44.16
C ILE A 155 32.57 -63.47 -43.96
N LEU A 156 31.78 -64.41 -43.43
CA LEU A 156 32.22 -65.80 -43.25
C LEU A 156 32.52 -66.47 -44.59
N LYS A 157 31.61 -66.38 -45.56
CA LYS A 157 31.82 -66.89 -46.93
C LYS A 157 33.05 -66.29 -47.59
N TRP A 158 33.24 -64.97 -47.48
CA TRP A 158 34.43 -64.29 -47.99
C TRP A 158 35.72 -64.80 -47.34
N ARG A 159 35.71 -65.06 -46.03
CA ARG A 159 36.87 -65.61 -45.30
C ARG A 159 37.18 -67.04 -45.73
N GLU A 160 36.17 -67.86 -45.99
CA GLU A 160 36.35 -69.23 -46.49
C GLU A 160 36.96 -69.22 -47.89
N LEU A 161 36.41 -68.42 -48.80
CA LEU A 161 36.96 -68.24 -50.16
C LEU A 161 38.42 -67.78 -50.12
N GLN A 162 38.73 -66.84 -49.23
CA GLN A 162 40.12 -66.38 -49.05
C GLN A 162 41.04 -67.53 -48.59
N LYS A 163 40.60 -68.36 -47.64
CA LYS A 163 41.38 -69.53 -47.20
C LYS A 163 41.61 -70.53 -48.33
N GLU A 164 40.59 -70.83 -49.14
CA GLU A 164 40.70 -71.73 -50.29
C GLU A 164 41.72 -71.20 -51.31
N VAL A 165 41.63 -69.92 -51.70
CA VAL A 165 42.58 -69.29 -52.64
C VAL A 165 44.01 -69.33 -52.09
N TYR A 166 44.20 -69.10 -50.78
CA TYR A 166 45.52 -69.22 -50.16
C TYR A 166 46.04 -70.67 -50.18
N SER A 167 45.19 -71.65 -49.85
CA SER A 167 45.53 -73.07 -49.90
C SER A 167 45.89 -73.52 -51.33
N ASP A 168 45.14 -73.08 -52.34
CA ASP A 168 45.42 -73.36 -53.75
C ASP A 168 46.70 -72.67 -54.22
N SER A 169 46.98 -71.45 -53.77
CA SER A 169 48.24 -70.77 -54.09
C SER A 169 49.46 -71.45 -53.46
N LEU A 170 49.32 -72.03 -52.25
CA LEU A 170 50.36 -72.82 -51.59
C LEU A 170 50.57 -74.17 -52.29
N ARG A 171 49.49 -74.81 -52.73
CA ARG A 171 49.54 -76.07 -53.49
C ARG A 171 50.19 -75.85 -54.86
N ASN A 172 49.79 -74.81 -55.59
CA ASN A 172 50.41 -74.44 -56.85
C ASN A 172 51.89 -74.05 -56.69
N ARG A 173 52.27 -73.42 -55.56
CA ARG A 173 53.68 -73.13 -55.24
C ARG A 173 54.47 -74.40 -54.90
N ALA A 174 53.88 -75.36 -54.18
CA ALA A 174 54.51 -76.66 -53.91
C ALA A 174 54.66 -77.49 -55.20
N GLU A 175 53.66 -77.50 -56.09
CA GLU A 175 53.73 -78.19 -57.39
C GLU A 175 54.78 -77.55 -58.34
N LEU A 176 55.00 -76.23 -58.27
CA LEU A 176 56.11 -75.56 -58.98
C LEU A 176 57.49 -75.88 -58.38
N ASP A 177 57.60 -76.09 -57.06
CA ASP A 177 58.85 -76.50 -56.41
C ASP A 177 59.20 -77.97 -56.71
N PHE A 178 58.19 -78.84 -56.87
CA PHE A 178 58.39 -80.23 -57.34
C PHE A 178 58.62 -80.34 -58.85
N GLY A 179 58.29 -79.31 -59.64
CA GLY A 179 58.51 -79.26 -61.09
C GLY A 179 59.93 -78.90 -61.52
N LEU A 180 60.80 -78.43 -60.61
CA LEU A 180 62.19 -78.03 -60.91
C LEU A 180 63.25 -79.11 -60.60
N TYR A 181 62.84 -80.31 -60.16
CA TYR A 181 63.76 -81.42 -59.88
C TYR A 181 63.66 -82.61 -60.87
N LEU A 182 62.98 -82.44 -62.01
CA LEU A 182 62.96 -83.47 -63.07
C LEU A 182 62.98 -82.85 -64.48
N THR A 183 64.13 -82.26 -64.81
CA THR A 183 64.87 -82.45 -66.08
C THR A 183 66.26 -81.86 -65.96
#